data_AF-A0A9N8WJ68-F1
#
_entry.id   AF-A0A9N8WJ68-F1
#
_cell.length_a   1.000
_cell.length_b   1.000
_cell.length_c   1.000
_cell.angle_alpha   90.00
_cell.angle_beta   90.00
_cell.angle_gamma   90.00
#
_symmetry.space_group_name_H-M   'P 1'
#
loop_
_entity.id
_entity.type
_entity.pdbx_description
1 polymer ?
#
loop_
_entity_poly.entity_id
_entity_poly.type
_entity_poly.pdbx_seq_one_letter_code
_entity_poly.pdbx_strand_id
1 'polypeptide(L)'
;MTTAEQILPFECVLSEEESRVLETVDIYVSDVEPKETERVIKIKKTSHDKGFTLAVLICSVEKITITELTILINNHNLGSILKPRIQQICKYPAITRSQFDEWRKLWPINFREDPRRETKFTLKEIERIKQYMDNAIQLSSQAKSKGELPIGCILVDPKKNITLSEVIDTRNSTKNPLRHAILNCIDDIASLERSNRVKKSKKIEVPRKRTFNEVTIEGKDDVEITLDEDDFVEQRENVESAYLCVQWHLYIQGLDEYFMVVQIQYQDISILISSKSSLSRNSERNPISEIVSFLKTSPLTS
;
A
#
# COMPACT_ATOMS: atom_id res chain seq x y z
N MET A 1 -9.15 -30.11 -14.51
CA MET A 1 -9.00 -29.08 -15.55
C MET A 1 -7.91 -28.14 -15.08
N THR A 2 -6.70 -28.32 -15.60
CA THR A 2 -5.52 -27.53 -15.28
C THR A 2 -5.72 -26.14 -15.87
N THR A 3 -5.93 -25.14 -15.02
CA THR A 3 -5.92 -23.73 -15.42
C THR A 3 -4.57 -23.47 -16.08
N ALA A 4 -4.59 -23.21 -17.39
CA ALA A 4 -3.41 -22.74 -18.09
C ALA A 4 -2.94 -21.46 -17.39
N GLU A 5 -1.79 -21.53 -16.73
CA GLU A 5 -1.14 -20.36 -16.15
C GLU A 5 -0.93 -19.35 -17.27
N GLN A 6 -1.68 -18.26 -17.18
CA GLN A 6 -1.65 -17.22 -18.18
C GLN A 6 -0.32 -16.51 -18.03
N ILE A 7 0.61 -16.79 -18.94
CA ILE A 7 1.94 -16.17 -18.94
C ILE A 7 1.74 -14.67 -19.20
N LEU A 8 1.86 -13.88 -18.14
CA LEU A 8 1.79 -12.43 -18.23
C LEU A 8 3.03 -11.92 -18.99
N PRO A 9 2.91 -10.86 -19.81
CA PRO A 9 4.07 -10.24 -20.48
C PRO A 9 4.91 -9.39 -19.52
N PHE A 10 4.63 -9.46 -18.22
CA PHE A 10 5.27 -8.66 -17.17
C PHE A 10 5.94 -9.59 -16.17
N GLU A 11 7.11 -9.19 -15.70
CA GLU A 11 7.78 -9.85 -14.59
C GLU A 11 7.40 -9.13 -13.29
N CYS A 12 6.95 -9.88 -12.28
CA CYS A 12 6.70 -9.31 -10.97
C CYS A 12 8.06 -9.02 -10.31
N VAL A 13 8.34 -7.74 -10.04
CA VAL A 13 9.54 -7.34 -9.32
C VAL A 13 9.23 -7.35 -7.83
N LEU A 14 9.83 -8.31 -7.12
CA LEU A 14 9.70 -8.41 -5.67
C LEU A 14 10.38 -7.22 -4.98
N SER A 15 9.78 -6.74 -3.90
CA SER A 15 10.43 -5.76 -3.02
C SER A 15 11.70 -6.31 -2.38
N GLU A 16 12.56 -5.44 -1.84
CA GLU A 16 13.75 -5.85 -1.06
C GLU A 16 13.38 -6.76 0.12
N GLU A 17 12.19 -6.57 0.70
CA GLU A 17 11.74 -7.38 1.84
C GLU A 17 11.26 -8.77 1.40
N GLU A 18 10.63 -8.87 0.23
CA GLU A 18 10.15 -10.12 -0.36
C GLU A 18 11.27 -10.95 -0.98
N SER A 19 12.33 -10.30 -1.48
CA SER A 19 13.54 -10.93 -1.99
C SER A 19 14.62 -11.15 -0.92
N ARG A 20 14.34 -10.75 0.34
CA ARG A 20 15.30 -10.88 1.44
C ARG A 20 15.63 -12.33 1.72
N VAL A 21 16.92 -12.60 1.92
CA VAL A 21 17.45 -13.88 2.40
C VAL A 21 17.19 -14.08 3.89
N LEU A 22 17.25 -15.32 4.36
CA LEU A 22 17.09 -15.63 5.77
C LEU A 22 18.23 -15.03 6.61
N GLU A 23 17.91 -14.01 7.39
CA GLU A 23 18.77 -13.48 8.45
C GLU A 23 18.36 -14.05 9.81
N THR A 24 19.34 -14.49 10.59
CA THR A 24 19.12 -15.06 11.92
C THR A 24 19.66 -14.17 13.02
N VAL A 25 19.02 -14.23 14.19
CA VAL A 25 19.50 -13.61 15.44
C VAL A 25 19.50 -14.62 16.57
N ASP A 26 20.48 -14.47 17.47
CA ASP A 26 20.61 -15.28 18.66
C ASP A 26 19.73 -14.72 19.77
N ILE A 27 18.88 -15.58 20.33
CA ILE A 27 17.99 -15.22 21.43
C ILE A 27 18.01 -16.27 22.52
N TYR A 28 17.70 -15.86 23.74
CA TYR A 28 17.50 -16.76 24.86
C TYR A 28 16.11 -17.39 24.80
N VAL A 29 16.08 -18.71 24.89
CA VAL A 29 14.89 -19.55 24.91
C VAL A 29 14.94 -20.43 26.16
N SER A 30 13.79 -20.71 26.76
CA SER A 30 13.69 -21.71 27.82
C SER A 30 12.54 -22.66 27.54
N ASP A 31 12.73 -23.93 27.88
CA ASP A 31 11.68 -24.93 27.87
C ASP A 31 10.95 -24.92 29.21
N VAL A 32 9.62 -24.85 29.18
CA VAL A 32 8.74 -24.65 30.33
C VAL A 32 7.63 -25.70 30.32
N GLU A 33 7.22 -26.18 31.48
CA GLU A 33 6.07 -27.10 31.57
C GLU A 33 4.74 -26.37 31.34
N PRO A 34 3.75 -27.01 30.70
CA PRO A 34 2.47 -26.36 30.36
C PRO A 34 1.74 -25.72 31.56
N LYS A 35 1.87 -26.29 32.76
CA LYS A 35 1.24 -25.78 33.99
C LYS A 35 1.77 -24.42 34.43
N GLU A 36 2.98 -24.06 33.99
CA GLU A 36 3.68 -22.83 34.39
C GLU A 36 3.56 -21.72 33.34
N THR A 37 2.77 -21.93 32.26
CA THR A 37 2.74 -21.04 31.09
C THR A 37 1.81 -19.85 31.18
N GLU A 38 0.96 -19.74 32.20
CA GLU A 38 0.16 -18.52 32.45
C GLU A 38 1.04 -17.27 32.65
N ARG A 39 2.33 -17.47 32.96
CA ARG A 39 3.31 -16.41 33.20
C ARG A 39 4.18 -16.04 31.99
N VAL A 40 4.04 -16.70 30.82
CA VAL A 40 4.97 -16.49 29.68
C VAL A 40 4.27 -16.51 28.31
N ILE A 41 4.53 -15.50 27.47
CA ILE A 41 3.83 -15.25 26.20
C ILE A 41 4.73 -15.63 25.01
N LYS A 42 4.15 -16.42 24.06
CA LYS A 42 4.73 -17.05 22.84
C LYS A 42 5.42 -18.39 23.07
N ILE A 43 4.85 -19.44 22.49
CA ILE A 43 5.11 -20.83 22.82
C ILE A 43 5.35 -21.66 21.56
N LYS A 44 6.43 -22.44 21.53
CA LYS A 44 6.64 -23.57 20.61
C LYS A 44 6.41 -24.87 21.36
N LYS A 45 5.52 -25.74 20.86
CA LYS A 45 5.27 -27.06 21.44
C LYS A 45 6.33 -28.05 20.95
N THR A 46 7.00 -28.73 21.88
CA THR A 46 7.91 -29.84 21.58
C THR A 46 7.32 -31.09 22.22
N SER A 47 7.01 -32.12 21.42
CA SER A 47 6.40 -33.37 21.88
C SER A 47 7.46 -34.45 22.08
N HIS A 48 7.34 -35.22 23.16
CA HIS A 48 8.16 -36.38 23.46
C HIS A 48 7.25 -37.56 23.88
N ASP A 49 7.76 -38.79 23.84
CA ASP A 49 7.00 -40.03 24.12
C ASP A 49 6.36 -40.10 25.53
N LYS A 50 6.67 -39.15 26.43
CA LYS A 50 6.15 -39.06 27.81
C LYS A 50 5.51 -37.71 28.19
N GLY A 51 5.24 -36.82 27.22
CA GLY A 51 4.61 -35.50 27.47
C GLY A 51 5.00 -34.42 26.46
N PHE A 52 4.63 -33.16 26.71
CA PHE A 52 5.07 -32.03 25.89
C PHE A 52 5.60 -30.88 26.75
N THR A 53 6.65 -30.23 26.27
CA THR A 53 7.24 -29.01 26.86
C THR A 53 7.04 -27.84 25.91
N LEU A 54 7.01 -26.63 26.49
CA LEU A 54 6.77 -25.38 25.78
C LEU A 54 8.05 -24.55 25.75
N ALA A 55 8.63 -24.36 24.58
CA ALA A 55 9.78 -23.49 24.40
C ALA A 55 9.30 -22.03 24.25
N VAL A 56 9.82 -21.14 25.10
CA VAL A 56 9.40 -19.74 25.17
C VAL A 56 10.57 -18.80 24.90
N LEU A 57 10.30 -17.75 24.14
CA LEU A 57 11.28 -16.69 23.86
C LEU A 57 11.38 -15.73 25.04
N ILE A 58 12.60 -15.42 25.47
CA ILE A 58 12.85 -14.52 26.60
C ILE A 58 13.31 -13.15 26.07
N CYS A 59 14.51 -13.07 25.49
CA CYS A 59 15.10 -11.82 25.00
C CYS A 59 16.27 -12.07 24.05
N SER A 60 16.73 -11.01 23.38
CA SER A 60 17.91 -11.03 22.50
C SER A 60 19.21 -11.08 23.31
N VAL A 61 20.19 -11.83 22.81
CA VAL A 61 21.56 -11.91 23.39
C VAL A 61 22.29 -10.56 23.32
N GLU A 62 21.97 -9.72 22.34
CA GLU A 62 22.56 -8.38 22.19
C GLU A 62 22.13 -7.40 23.29
N LYS A 63 20.99 -7.66 23.95
CA LYS A 63 20.41 -6.74 24.94
C LYS A 63 20.83 -7.02 26.38
N ILE A 64 21.12 -8.28 26.71
CA ILE A 64 21.43 -8.68 28.07
C ILE A 64 22.39 -9.86 28.08
N THR A 65 23.38 -9.82 28.96
CA THR A 65 24.31 -10.95 29.13
C THR A 65 23.62 -12.09 29.88
N ILE A 66 24.11 -13.31 29.70
CA ILE A 66 23.54 -14.50 30.36
C ILE A 66 23.58 -14.38 31.89
N THR A 67 24.61 -13.74 32.43
CA THR A 67 24.78 -13.54 33.88
C THR A 67 23.72 -12.60 34.44
N GLU A 68 23.51 -11.46 33.79
CA GLU A 68 22.46 -10.50 34.17
C GLU A 68 21.07 -11.11 34.04
N LEU A 69 20.83 -11.89 32.97
CA LEU A 69 19.58 -12.60 32.78
C LEU A 69 19.34 -13.62 33.91
N THR A 70 20.37 -14.36 34.32
CA THR A 70 20.28 -15.32 35.42
C THR A 70 19.99 -14.64 36.75
N ILE A 71 20.58 -13.47 37.00
CA ILE A 71 20.29 -12.64 38.18
C ILE A 71 18.82 -12.23 38.18
N LEU A 72 18.28 -11.73 37.06
CA LEU A 72 16.87 -11.34 36.94
C LEU A 72 15.93 -12.53 37.17
N ILE A 73 16.24 -13.69 36.59
CA ILE A 73 15.46 -14.91 36.76
C ILE A 73 15.40 -15.34 38.23
N ASN A 74 16.53 -15.29 38.94
CA ASN A 74 16.60 -15.63 40.35
C ASN A 74 15.88 -14.61 41.24
N ASN A 75 16.02 -13.31 40.96
CA ASN A 75 15.33 -12.24 41.68
C ASN A 75 13.81 -12.36 41.61
N HIS A 76 13.28 -12.92 40.52
CA HIS A 76 11.86 -13.17 40.34
C HIS A 76 11.41 -14.59 40.73
N ASN A 77 12.28 -15.39 41.39
CA ASN A 77 12.01 -16.78 41.79
C ASN A 77 11.63 -17.70 40.62
N LEU A 78 12.16 -17.44 39.42
CA LEU A 78 11.90 -18.22 38.20
C LEU A 78 13.02 -19.23 37.88
N GLY A 79 14.07 -19.32 38.70
CA GLY A 79 15.25 -20.17 38.42
C GLY A 79 14.98 -21.68 38.36
N SER A 80 13.89 -22.16 38.99
CA SER A 80 13.45 -23.54 38.87
C SER A 80 12.72 -23.84 37.55
N ILE A 81 12.14 -22.80 36.93
CA ILE A 81 11.26 -22.90 35.76
C ILE A 81 12.03 -22.56 34.48
N LEU A 82 12.79 -21.46 34.49
CA LEU A 82 13.50 -20.95 33.32
C LEU A 82 14.96 -21.41 33.32
N LYS A 83 15.34 -22.11 32.26
CA LYS A 83 16.72 -22.51 31.94
C LYS A 83 17.09 -21.93 30.57
N PRO A 84 17.57 -20.66 30.52
CA PRO A 84 17.90 -20.01 29.27
C PRO A 84 18.98 -20.76 28.50
N ARG A 85 18.73 -21.01 27.22
CA ARG A 85 19.69 -21.48 26.23
C ARG A 85 19.63 -20.58 25.00
N ILE A 86 20.72 -20.50 24.26
CA ILE A 86 20.76 -19.71 23.03
C ILE A 86 20.12 -20.52 21.90
N GLN A 87 19.29 -19.88 21.11
CA GLN A 87 18.66 -20.44 19.91
C GLN A 87 18.66 -19.39 18.80
N GLN A 88 19.05 -19.79 17.60
CA GLN A 88 18.89 -18.98 16.40
C GLN A 88 17.43 -18.96 15.94
N ILE A 89 16.91 -17.76 15.68
CA ILE A 89 15.59 -17.55 15.07
C ILE A 89 15.70 -16.59 13.90
N CYS A 90 14.68 -16.55 13.04
CA CYS A 90 14.57 -15.54 12.00
C CYS A 90 14.46 -14.13 12.60
N LYS A 91 15.26 -13.20 12.08
CA LYS A 91 15.27 -11.80 12.49
C LYS A 91 14.02 -11.04 12.08
N TYR A 92 13.44 -11.42 10.93
CA TYR A 92 12.31 -10.75 10.32
C TYR A 92 11.10 -11.69 10.17
N PRO A 93 9.87 -11.16 10.16
CA PRO A 93 8.69 -11.94 9.79
C PRO A 93 8.76 -12.34 8.31
N ALA A 94 8.26 -13.54 7.99
CA ALA A 94 8.15 -13.96 6.60
C ALA A 94 7.04 -13.20 5.88
N ILE A 95 7.33 -12.72 4.69
CA ILE A 95 6.45 -11.88 3.88
C ILE A 95 5.88 -12.68 2.70
N THR A 96 6.65 -13.60 2.13
CA THR A 96 6.20 -14.51 1.07
C THR A 96 5.99 -15.92 1.59
N ARG A 97 5.22 -16.73 0.85
CA ARG A 97 5.01 -18.13 1.20
C ARG A 97 6.32 -18.93 1.20
N SER A 98 7.20 -18.66 0.24
CA SER A 98 8.52 -19.28 0.16
C SER A 98 9.38 -18.97 1.39
N GLN A 99 9.43 -17.70 1.80
CA GLN A 99 10.12 -17.30 3.03
C GLN A 99 9.50 -17.99 4.25
N PHE A 100 8.17 -18.06 4.34
CA PHE A 100 7.51 -18.70 5.48
C PHE A 100 7.89 -20.18 5.60
N ASP A 101 7.81 -20.93 4.51
CA ASP A 101 8.09 -22.37 4.51
C ASP A 101 9.57 -22.67 4.83
N GLU A 102 10.49 -21.78 4.45
CA GLU A 102 11.89 -21.89 4.82
C GLU A 102 12.13 -21.49 6.29
N TRP A 103 11.63 -20.32 6.72
CA TRP A 103 12.02 -19.69 7.99
C TRP A 103 11.31 -20.33 9.19
N ARG A 104 10.10 -20.88 9.00
CA ARG A 104 9.35 -21.58 10.06
C ARG A 104 10.07 -22.81 10.61
N LYS A 105 11.08 -23.33 9.89
CA LYS A 105 11.90 -24.46 10.32
C LYS A 105 12.75 -24.10 11.55
N LEU A 106 13.16 -22.83 11.67
CA LEU A 106 13.91 -22.34 12.83
C LEU A 106 12.99 -22.13 14.03
N TRP A 107 11.96 -21.31 13.84
CA TRP A 107 11.01 -20.96 14.90
C TRP A 107 9.59 -20.84 14.36
N PRO A 108 8.55 -21.26 15.10
CA PRO A 108 7.17 -21.02 14.70
C PRO A 108 6.92 -19.52 14.53
N ILE A 109 6.59 -19.14 13.31
CA ILE A 109 6.22 -17.78 12.94
C ILE A 109 4.77 -17.77 12.45
N ASN A 110 4.12 -16.64 12.60
CA ASN A 110 2.81 -16.41 12.00
C ASN A 110 3.02 -15.89 10.58
N PHE A 111 2.31 -16.50 9.63
CA PHE A 111 2.25 -16.02 8.25
C PHE A 111 0.79 -15.85 7.86
N ARG A 112 0.46 -14.68 7.33
CA ARG A 112 -0.83 -14.38 6.74
C ARG A 112 -0.58 -13.93 5.33
N GLU A 113 -1.04 -14.73 4.39
CA GLU A 113 -0.99 -14.39 2.98
C GLU A 113 -1.90 -13.19 2.71
N ASP A 114 -1.36 -12.18 2.05
CA ASP A 114 -2.11 -11.00 1.68
C ASP A 114 -2.82 -11.24 0.35
N PRO A 115 -4.17 -11.33 0.34
CA PRO A 115 -4.92 -11.62 -0.88
C PRO A 115 -4.79 -10.51 -1.94
N ARG A 116 -4.30 -9.31 -1.58
CA ARG A 116 -4.12 -8.19 -2.52
C ARG A 116 -2.89 -8.35 -3.41
N ARG A 117 -1.97 -9.27 -3.08
CA ARG A 117 -0.69 -9.42 -3.78
C ARG A 117 -0.78 -10.22 -5.08
N GLU A 118 -1.78 -11.09 -5.21
CA GLU A 118 -2.04 -11.76 -6.48
C GLU A 118 -2.78 -10.81 -7.42
N THR A 119 -2.04 -9.98 -8.16
CA THR A 119 -2.65 -9.14 -9.20
C THR A 119 -3.04 -10.01 -10.39
N LYS A 120 -4.32 -10.36 -10.47
CA LYS A 120 -4.87 -11.12 -11.59
C LYS A 120 -5.34 -10.14 -12.67
N PHE A 121 -4.50 -9.94 -13.69
CA PHE A 121 -4.88 -9.17 -14.87
C PHE A 121 -5.54 -10.07 -15.91
N THR A 122 -6.67 -9.64 -16.43
CA THR A 122 -7.27 -10.20 -17.63
C THR A 122 -6.51 -9.73 -18.87
N LEU A 123 -6.56 -10.49 -19.97
CA LEU A 123 -5.93 -10.09 -21.24
C LEU A 123 -6.40 -8.70 -21.72
N LYS A 124 -7.67 -8.37 -21.50
CA LYS A 124 -8.24 -7.06 -21.84
C LYS A 124 -7.62 -5.94 -21.02
N GLU A 125 -7.37 -6.17 -19.73
CA GLU A 125 -6.69 -5.18 -18.88
C GLU A 125 -5.23 -5.01 -19.29
N ILE A 126 -4.54 -6.09 -19.64
CA ILE A 126 -3.17 -6.04 -20.15
C ILE A 126 -3.10 -5.20 -21.43
N GLU A 127 -4.04 -5.40 -22.36
CA GLU A 127 -4.11 -4.61 -23.59
C GLU A 127 -4.33 -3.12 -23.30
N ARG A 128 -5.22 -2.78 -22.34
CA ARG A 128 -5.43 -1.40 -21.91
C ARG A 128 -4.19 -0.79 -21.25
N ILE A 129 -3.53 -1.53 -20.37
CA ILE A 129 -2.28 -1.11 -19.74
C ILE A 129 -1.24 -0.77 -20.83
N LYS A 130 -1.11 -1.61 -21.85
CA LYS A 130 -0.22 -1.34 -22.99
C LYS A 130 -0.60 -0.05 -23.72
N GLN A 131 -1.89 0.16 -24.01
CA GLN A 131 -2.37 1.39 -24.66
C GLN A 131 -2.04 2.65 -23.83
N TYR A 132 -2.31 2.64 -22.53
CA TYR A 132 -1.97 3.79 -21.67
C TYR A 132 -0.46 4.02 -21.59
N MET A 133 0.34 2.96 -21.60
CA MET A 133 1.80 3.07 -21.64
C MET A 133 2.30 3.64 -22.98
N ASP A 134 1.77 3.18 -24.10
CA ASP A 134 2.12 3.70 -25.43
C ASP A 134 1.80 5.19 -25.53
N ASN A 135 0.67 5.63 -24.96
CA ASN A 135 0.34 7.05 -24.87
C ASN A 135 1.33 7.83 -24.00
N ALA A 136 1.76 7.28 -22.85
CA ALA A 136 2.77 7.93 -22.00
C ALA A 136 4.13 8.08 -22.71
N ILE A 137 4.51 7.10 -23.53
CA ILE A 137 5.71 7.14 -24.39
C ILE A 137 5.57 8.21 -25.48
N GLN A 138 4.40 8.33 -26.09
CA GLN A 138 4.14 9.39 -27.07
C GLN A 138 4.23 10.78 -26.43
N LEU A 139 3.66 10.97 -25.23
CA LEU A 139 3.78 12.21 -24.46
C LEU A 139 5.24 12.55 -24.12
N SER A 140 6.03 11.56 -23.70
CA SER A 140 7.47 11.71 -23.47
C SER A 140 8.20 12.17 -24.74
N SER A 141 7.87 11.58 -25.89
CA SER A 141 8.45 11.97 -27.19
C SER A 141 8.08 13.41 -27.58
N GLN A 142 6.83 13.82 -27.32
CA GLN A 142 6.38 15.20 -27.50
C GLN A 142 7.10 16.17 -26.55
N ALA A 143 7.32 15.79 -25.29
CA ALA A 143 8.07 16.60 -24.33
C ALA A 143 9.48 16.88 -24.84
N LYS A 144 10.17 15.85 -25.34
CA LYS A 144 11.49 15.98 -25.97
C LYS A 144 11.49 16.96 -27.14
N SER A 145 10.48 16.88 -28.01
CA SER A 145 10.36 17.81 -29.15
C SER A 145 10.12 19.27 -28.74
N LYS A 146 9.57 19.49 -27.54
CA LYS A 146 9.33 20.82 -26.95
C LYS A 146 10.54 21.35 -26.15
N GLY A 147 11.65 20.62 -26.10
CA GLY A 147 12.83 20.98 -25.31
C GLY A 147 12.71 20.67 -23.82
N GLU A 148 11.70 19.88 -23.42
CA GLU A 148 11.56 19.37 -22.06
C GLU A 148 12.30 18.05 -21.88
N LEU A 149 12.35 17.58 -20.63
CA LEU A 149 12.79 16.22 -20.34
C LEU A 149 11.79 15.22 -20.92
N PRO A 150 12.25 14.09 -21.52
CA PRO A 150 11.40 13.10 -22.18
C PRO A 150 10.66 12.23 -21.17
N ILE A 151 9.78 12.85 -20.37
CA ILE A 151 9.02 12.20 -19.30
C ILE A 151 7.56 12.57 -19.50
N GLY A 152 6.72 11.54 -19.71
CA GLY A 152 5.29 11.65 -19.88
C GLY A 152 4.57 10.88 -18.77
N CYS A 153 3.45 11.41 -18.30
CA CYS A 153 2.67 10.86 -17.22
C CYS A 153 1.18 10.89 -17.56
N ILE A 154 0.51 9.77 -17.34
CA ILE A 154 -0.93 9.59 -17.58
C ILE A 154 -1.57 9.05 -16.31
N LEU A 155 -2.71 9.62 -15.96
CA LEU A 155 -3.51 9.18 -14.83
C LEU A 155 -4.90 8.75 -15.30
N VAL A 156 -5.33 7.58 -14.85
CA VAL A 156 -6.53 6.91 -15.35
C VAL A 156 -7.43 6.49 -14.19
N ASP A 157 -8.73 6.65 -14.36
CA ASP A 157 -9.74 5.99 -13.52
C ASP A 157 -9.95 4.55 -14.03
N PRO A 158 -9.49 3.51 -13.31
CA PRO A 158 -9.60 2.13 -13.77
C PRO A 158 -11.03 1.61 -13.76
N LYS A 159 -11.94 2.18 -12.95
CA LYS A 159 -13.36 1.77 -12.92
C LYS A 159 -14.07 2.22 -14.20
N LYS A 160 -13.79 3.44 -14.65
CA LYS A 160 -14.41 4.04 -15.84
C LYS A 160 -13.59 3.84 -17.12
N ASN A 161 -12.34 3.43 -17.02
CA ASN A 161 -11.37 3.34 -18.13
C ASN A 161 -11.22 4.68 -18.87
N ILE A 162 -11.22 5.79 -18.13
CA ILE A 162 -11.04 7.14 -18.69
C ILE A 162 -9.71 7.73 -18.24
N THR A 163 -9.02 8.36 -19.17
CA THR A 163 -7.86 9.20 -18.85
C THR A 163 -8.35 10.49 -18.19
N LEU A 164 -7.82 10.78 -17.01
CA LEU A 164 -8.17 11.97 -16.22
C LEU A 164 -7.21 13.12 -16.47
N SER A 165 -5.93 12.82 -16.69
CA SER A 165 -4.88 13.82 -16.93
C SER A 165 -3.73 13.20 -17.74
N GLU A 166 -3.18 14.01 -18.64
CA GLU A 166 -2.03 13.70 -19.49
C GLU A 166 -1.06 14.88 -19.42
N VAL A 167 0.13 14.65 -18.87
CA VAL A 167 1.09 15.74 -18.61
C VAL A 167 2.51 15.31 -18.92
N ILE A 168 3.35 16.32 -19.11
CA ILE A 168 4.78 16.17 -19.31
C ILE A 168 5.55 16.83 -18.18
N ASP A 169 6.83 16.48 -18.08
CA ASP A 169 7.77 17.21 -17.25
C ASP A 169 8.00 18.61 -17.83
N THR A 170 7.96 19.64 -16.98
CA THR A 170 8.09 21.04 -17.42
C THR A 170 9.22 21.78 -16.69
N ARG A 171 10.19 21.04 -16.13
CA ARG A 171 11.32 21.63 -15.39
C ARG A 171 12.13 22.59 -16.25
N ASN A 172 12.28 22.35 -17.55
CA ASN A 172 13.11 23.20 -18.41
C ASN A 172 12.40 24.52 -18.74
N SER A 173 11.13 24.49 -19.19
CA SER A 173 10.40 25.74 -19.51
C SER A 173 10.09 26.59 -18.28
N THR A 174 9.67 25.96 -17.18
CA THR A 174 9.26 26.68 -15.96
C THR A 174 10.45 27.12 -15.10
N LYS A 175 11.65 26.58 -15.35
CA LYS A 175 12.84 26.74 -14.52
C LYS A 175 12.59 26.40 -13.04
N ASN A 176 11.63 25.53 -12.78
CA ASN A 176 11.28 25.07 -11.44
C ASN A 176 11.59 23.57 -11.33
N PRO A 177 12.54 23.17 -10.48
CA PRO A 177 12.95 21.77 -10.34
C PRO A 177 11.83 20.86 -9.81
N LEU A 178 10.75 21.40 -9.23
CA LEU A 178 9.63 20.62 -8.71
C LEU A 178 8.53 20.37 -9.75
N ARG A 179 8.68 20.85 -11.00
CA ARG A 179 7.68 20.66 -12.06
C ARG A 179 7.84 19.34 -12.81
N HIS A 180 7.94 18.25 -12.03
CA HIS A 180 7.98 16.87 -12.53
C HIS A 180 6.62 16.47 -13.12
N ALA A 181 6.62 15.57 -14.09
CA ALA A 181 5.38 15.09 -14.74
C ALA A 181 4.34 14.57 -13.71
N ILE A 182 4.75 13.80 -12.70
CA ILE A 182 3.84 13.30 -11.65
C ILE A 182 3.20 14.45 -10.88
N LEU A 183 4.00 15.45 -10.47
CA LEU A 183 3.51 16.58 -9.69
C LEU A 183 2.59 17.48 -10.51
N ASN A 184 2.93 17.69 -11.78
CA ASN A 184 2.04 18.38 -12.73
C ASN A 184 0.70 17.64 -12.86
N CYS A 185 0.72 16.29 -12.87
CA CYS A 185 -0.49 15.49 -13.00
C CYS A 185 -1.40 15.64 -11.77
N ILE A 186 -0.81 15.55 -10.58
CA ILE A 186 -1.53 15.75 -9.32
C ILE A 186 -2.12 17.16 -9.24
N ASP A 187 -1.38 18.19 -9.67
CA ASP A 187 -1.86 19.58 -9.68
C ASP A 187 -3.04 19.78 -10.66
N ASP A 188 -2.98 19.16 -11.83
CA ASP A 188 -4.05 19.16 -12.85
C ASP A 188 -5.36 18.61 -12.27
N ILE A 189 -5.28 17.45 -11.61
CA ILE A 189 -6.43 16.83 -10.95
C ILE A 189 -6.92 17.67 -9.79
N ALA A 190 -6.04 18.14 -8.93
CA ALA A 190 -6.42 18.93 -7.78
C ALA A 190 -7.17 20.20 -8.24
N SER A 191 -6.77 20.78 -9.37
CA SER A 191 -7.43 21.92 -10.00
C SER A 191 -8.79 21.54 -10.60
N LEU A 192 -8.92 20.37 -11.22
CA LEU A 192 -10.19 19.83 -11.70
C LEU A 192 -11.18 19.58 -10.55
N GLU A 193 -10.74 18.94 -9.47
CA GLU A 193 -11.55 18.70 -8.28
C GLU A 193 -12.03 20.00 -7.62
N ARG A 194 -11.11 20.97 -7.44
CA ARG A 194 -11.44 22.30 -6.92
C ARG A 194 -12.52 22.97 -7.76
N SER A 195 -12.38 22.93 -9.09
CA SER A 195 -13.35 23.50 -10.02
C SER A 195 -14.72 22.83 -9.93
N ASN A 196 -14.76 21.51 -9.76
CA ASN A 196 -16.00 20.76 -9.61
C ASN A 196 -16.73 21.06 -8.30
N ARG A 197 -15.99 21.28 -7.20
CA ARG A 197 -16.58 21.71 -5.92
C ARG A 197 -17.26 23.07 -6.02
N VAL A 198 -16.60 24.03 -6.69
CA VAL A 198 -17.18 25.38 -6.92
C VAL A 198 -18.43 25.33 -7.81
N LYS A 199 -18.45 24.44 -8.81
CA LYS A 199 -19.66 24.25 -9.65
C LYS A 199 -20.82 23.63 -8.87
N LYS A 200 -20.55 22.68 -7.97
CA LYS A 200 -21.57 22.07 -7.11
C LYS A 200 -22.16 23.07 -6.12
N SER A 201 -21.34 23.90 -5.48
CA SER A 201 -21.83 24.90 -4.52
C SER A 201 -22.71 25.97 -5.17
N LYS A 202 -22.48 26.32 -6.44
CA LYS A 202 -23.33 27.26 -7.19
C LYS A 202 -24.69 26.67 -7.64
N LYS A 203 -24.82 25.34 -7.72
CA LYS A 203 -26.07 24.66 -8.11
C LYS A 203 -27.05 24.44 -6.96
N ILE A 204 -26.59 24.59 -5.71
CA ILE A 204 -27.47 24.60 -4.55
C ILE A 204 -28.08 26.00 -4.47
N GLU A 205 -29.02 26.30 -5.37
CA GLU A 205 -29.89 27.46 -5.21
C GLU A 205 -30.79 27.19 -4.01
N VAL A 206 -30.66 28.07 -3.02
CA VAL A 206 -31.42 28.11 -1.77
C VAL A 206 -32.92 27.93 -2.07
N PRO A 207 -33.65 27.03 -1.37
CA PRO A 207 -35.10 26.99 -1.47
C PRO A 207 -35.61 28.38 -1.09
N ARG A 208 -36.23 29.09 -2.06
CA ARG A 208 -36.88 30.36 -1.78
C ARG A 208 -37.82 30.12 -0.60
N LYS A 209 -37.51 30.71 0.56
CA LYS A 209 -38.42 30.77 1.70
C LYS A 209 -39.77 31.22 1.14
N ARG A 210 -40.76 30.33 1.15
CA ARG A 210 -42.14 30.73 0.91
C ARG A 210 -42.44 31.80 1.95
N THR A 211 -42.65 33.03 1.49
CA THR A 211 -43.25 34.08 2.29
C THR A 211 -44.54 33.52 2.85
N PHE A 212 -44.59 33.34 4.17
CA PHE A 212 -45.83 33.08 4.87
C PHE A 212 -46.72 34.30 4.62
N ASN A 213 -47.77 34.11 3.82
CA ASN A 213 -48.87 35.07 3.80
C ASN A 213 -49.55 34.97 5.17
N GLU A 214 -49.61 36.11 5.84
CA GLU A 214 -50.34 36.33 7.09
C GLU A 214 -51.82 36.05 6.82
N VAL A 215 -52.30 34.88 7.24
CA VAL A 215 -53.73 34.55 7.28
C VAL A 215 -54.21 34.86 8.69
N THR A 216 -54.98 35.94 8.80
CA THR A 216 -55.78 36.28 9.97
C THR A 216 -56.76 35.13 10.22
N ILE A 217 -56.68 34.48 11.38
CA ILE A 217 -57.68 33.50 11.83
C ILE A 217 -58.31 34.03 13.12
N GLU A 218 -59.51 34.59 12.97
CA GLU A 218 -60.47 34.64 14.07
C GLU A 218 -61.18 33.28 14.14
N GLY A 219 -61.31 32.73 15.35
CA GLY A 219 -62.30 31.71 15.65
C GLY A 219 -61.76 30.30 15.87
N LYS A 220 -62.09 29.80 17.06
CA LYS A 220 -62.04 28.42 17.57
C LYS A 220 -62.25 27.35 16.50
N ASP A 221 -61.36 26.35 16.48
CA ASP A 221 -61.67 24.96 16.85
C ASP A 221 -60.39 24.11 16.70
N ASP A 222 -60.20 23.17 17.63
CA ASP A 222 -59.04 22.28 17.69
C ASP A 222 -59.01 21.36 16.46
N VAL A 223 -58.03 21.55 15.58
CA VAL A 223 -57.74 20.62 14.48
C VAL A 223 -56.32 20.07 14.66
N GLU A 224 -56.28 18.80 15.03
CA GLU A 224 -55.10 17.95 15.15
C GLU A 224 -54.47 17.78 13.76
N ILE A 225 -53.25 18.31 13.57
CA ILE A 225 -52.49 18.18 12.33
C ILE A 225 -51.65 16.90 12.43
N THR A 226 -52.11 15.83 11.78
CA THR A 226 -51.28 14.67 11.46
C THR A 226 -50.28 15.06 10.38
N LEU A 227 -48.99 15.01 10.71
CA LEU A 227 -47.91 15.10 9.74
C LEU A 227 -47.67 13.69 9.19
N ASP A 228 -48.05 13.48 7.93
CA ASP A 228 -47.66 12.29 7.17
C ASP A 228 -46.14 12.34 6.93
N GLU A 229 -45.41 11.55 7.71
CA GLU A 229 -44.00 11.22 7.50
C GLU A 229 -43.88 10.19 6.38
N ASP A 230 -43.99 10.57 5.10
CA ASP A 230 -43.52 9.74 3.98
C ASP A 230 -43.53 10.53 2.67
N ASP A 231 -42.37 11.02 2.22
CA ASP A 231 -41.96 11.14 0.80
C ASP A 231 -40.68 11.97 0.57
N PHE A 232 -39.64 11.75 1.38
CA PHE A 232 -38.28 12.20 1.03
C PHE A 232 -37.29 11.05 1.13
N VAL A 233 -37.52 10.02 0.32
CA VAL A 233 -36.42 9.14 -0.11
C VAL A 233 -35.61 9.92 -1.15
N GLU A 234 -34.76 10.83 -0.67
CA GLU A 234 -33.64 11.31 -1.45
C GLU A 234 -32.80 10.07 -1.81
N GLN A 235 -32.82 9.70 -3.08
CA GLN A 235 -31.79 8.89 -3.69
C GLN A 235 -30.46 9.63 -3.55
N ARG A 236 -29.83 9.48 -2.38
CA ARG A 236 -28.41 9.74 -2.20
C ARG A 236 -27.71 8.68 -3.02
N GLU A 237 -27.51 8.96 -4.30
CA GLU A 237 -26.40 8.37 -5.04
C GLU A 237 -25.17 8.57 -4.15
N ASN A 238 -24.68 7.45 -3.63
CA ASN A 238 -23.51 7.35 -2.81
C ASN A 238 -22.31 7.72 -3.70
N VAL A 239 -22.12 9.02 -3.95
CA VAL A 239 -20.89 9.55 -4.52
C VAL A 239 -19.86 9.40 -3.43
N GLU A 240 -19.35 8.18 -3.30
CA GLU A 240 -18.10 7.83 -2.64
C GLU A 240 -17.14 8.97 -2.99
N SER A 241 -16.90 9.85 -2.02
CA SER A 241 -16.30 11.14 -2.28
C SER A 241 -14.89 10.87 -2.79
N ALA A 242 -14.69 10.98 -4.10
CA ALA A 242 -13.38 10.95 -4.72
C ALA A 242 -12.51 11.97 -3.98
N TYR A 243 -11.62 11.43 -3.14
CA TYR A 243 -10.74 12.20 -2.29
C TYR A 243 -9.35 11.93 -2.81
N LEU A 244 -8.79 12.91 -3.51
CA LEU A 244 -7.46 12.82 -4.10
C LEU A 244 -7.38 11.70 -5.17
N CYS A 245 -6.16 11.42 -5.65
CA CYS A 245 -5.87 10.40 -6.65
C CYS A 245 -5.93 8.95 -6.12
N VAL A 246 -6.84 8.67 -5.17
CA VAL A 246 -7.01 7.36 -4.54
C VAL A 246 -7.69 6.40 -5.52
N GLN A 247 -7.20 5.15 -5.61
CA GLN A 247 -7.70 4.10 -6.51
C GLN A 247 -7.52 4.42 -8.01
N TRP A 248 -6.61 5.33 -8.37
CA TRP A 248 -6.29 5.61 -9.77
C TRP A 248 -4.99 4.92 -10.19
N HIS A 249 -4.87 4.68 -11.50
CA HIS A 249 -3.68 4.08 -12.09
C HIS A 249 -2.83 5.18 -12.71
N LEU A 250 -1.55 5.20 -12.34
CA LEU A 250 -0.55 6.12 -12.85
C LEU A 250 0.40 5.37 -13.79
N TYR A 251 0.56 5.88 -14.99
CA TYR A 251 1.46 5.36 -16.02
C TYR A 251 2.52 6.41 -16.31
N ILE A 252 3.80 6.07 -16.13
CA ILE A 252 4.91 7.00 -16.32
C ILE A 252 6.01 6.40 -17.20
N GLN A 253 6.50 7.23 -18.12
CA GLN A 253 7.73 6.99 -18.87
C GLN A 253 8.89 7.77 -18.23
N GLY A 254 9.90 7.06 -17.73
CA GLY A 254 11.14 7.62 -17.17
C GLY A 254 12.27 7.73 -18.19
N LEU A 255 13.43 8.23 -17.73
CA LEU A 255 14.59 8.56 -18.56
C LEU A 255 15.41 7.36 -19.08
N ASP A 256 15.10 6.13 -18.66
CA ASP A 256 15.75 4.92 -19.15
C ASP A 256 14.68 3.94 -19.67
N GLU A 257 15.09 2.89 -20.39
CA GLU A 257 14.26 1.91 -21.15
C GLU A 257 13.23 1.09 -20.34
N TYR A 258 12.88 1.58 -19.15
CA TYR A 258 11.96 1.02 -18.19
C TYR A 258 10.72 1.88 -18.08
N PHE A 259 9.60 1.22 -17.87
CA PHE A 259 8.32 1.87 -17.62
C PHE A 259 7.71 1.34 -16.34
N MET A 260 7.02 2.21 -15.63
CA MET A 260 6.49 1.95 -14.29
C MET A 260 4.98 2.16 -14.32
N VAL A 261 4.24 1.12 -13.95
CA VAL A 261 2.82 1.20 -13.62
C VAL A 261 2.73 1.25 -12.11
N VAL A 262 2.20 2.35 -11.59
CA VAL A 262 1.98 2.52 -10.16
C VAL A 262 0.48 2.46 -9.89
N GLN A 263 0.07 1.45 -9.15
CA GLN A 263 -1.28 1.37 -8.61
C GLN A 263 -1.27 1.93 -7.19
N ILE A 264 -1.95 3.06 -6.99
CA ILE A 264 -2.10 3.68 -5.67
C ILE A 264 -3.32 3.07 -5.00
N GLN A 265 -3.09 2.16 -4.05
CA GLN A 265 -4.14 1.67 -3.15
C GLN A 265 -4.08 2.39 -1.81
N TYR A 266 -5.19 2.35 -1.08
CA TYR A 266 -5.26 2.95 0.25
C TYR A 266 -4.23 2.23 1.16
N GLN A 267 -3.21 2.97 1.62
CA GLN A 267 -2.09 2.52 2.45
C GLN A 267 -1.01 1.63 1.81
N ASP A 268 -1.14 1.22 0.53
CA ASP A 268 -0.14 0.38 -0.15
C ASP A 268 0.11 0.85 -1.60
N ILE A 269 1.37 0.93 -2.01
CA ILE A 269 1.79 1.23 -3.39
C ILE A 269 2.27 -0.07 -4.03
N SER A 270 1.56 -0.56 -5.05
CA SER A 270 2.03 -1.67 -5.89
C SER A 270 2.72 -1.13 -7.13
N ILE A 271 3.97 -1.51 -7.33
CA ILE A 271 4.81 -1.05 -8.44
C ILE A 271 5.02 -2.23 -9.38
N LEU A 272 4.56 -2.11 -10.62
CA LEU A 272 4.89 -3.03 -11.70
C LEU A 272 5.87 -2.34 -12.64
N ILE A 273 7.04 -2.94 -12.83
CA ILE A 273 8.07 -2.43 -13.74
C ILE A 273 8.15 -3.39 -14.92
N SER A 274 8.13 -2.86 -16.14
CA SER A 274 8.42 -3.64 -17.34
C SER A 274 9.62 -3.03 -18.06
N SER A 275 10.53 -3.89 -18.51
CA SER A 275 11.70 -3.51 -19.31
C SER A 275 11.50 -3.93 -20.76
N LYS A 276 11.95 -3.10 -21.71
CA LYS A 276 12.10 -3.51 -23.11
C LYS A 276 13.43 -4.25 -23.26
N SER A 277 13.44 -5.57 -23.10
CA SER A 277 14.64 -6.37 -23.38
C SER A 277 14.76 -6.66 -24.87
N SER A 278 15.39 -5.74 -25.60
CA SER A 278 16.04 -6.07 -26.88
C SER A 278 17.13 -5.07 -27.24
N LEU A 279 18.32 -5.19 -26.62
CA LEU A 279 19.65 -5.14 -27.26
C LEU A 279 20.77 -5.07 -26.20
N SER A 280 21.97 -5.46 -26.62
CA SER A 280 23.14 -5.93 -25.86
C SER A 280 23.59 -5.16 -24.61
N ARG A 281 24.03 -5.96 -23.62
CA ARG A 281 24.79 -5.58 -22.41
C ARG A 281 25.93 -4.59 -22.66
N ASN A 282 26.09 -3.62 -21.77
CA ASN A 282 27.38 -3.34 -21.14
C ASN A 282 27.18 -2.98 -19.67
N SER A 283 28.12 -3.44 -18.85
CA SER A 283 28.14 -3.32 -17.41
C SER A 283 28.23 -1.85 -16.98
N GLU A 284 27.15 -1.28 -16.49
CA GLU A 284 27.18 -0.08 -15.67
C GLU A 284 26.04 -0.13 -14.65
N ARG A 285 26.29 0.55 -13.53
CA ARG A 285 25.60 0.44 -12.23
C ARG A 285 24.09 0.32 -12.36
N ASN A 286 23.49 -0.58 -11.57
CA ASN A 286 22.04 -0.80 -11.52
C ASN A 286 21.32 0.48 -11.03
N PRO A 287 20.64 1.26 -11.90
CA PRO A 287 20.02 2.52 -11.52
C PRO A 287 18.78 2.33 -10.62
N ILE A 288 18.30 1.09 -10.49
CA ILE A 288 17.20 0.71 -9.59
C ILE A 288 17.55 1.01 -8.12
N SER A 289 18.81 0.83 -7.70
CA SER A 289 19.22 1.15 -6.32
C SER A 289 19.22 2.65 -6.04
N GLU A 290 19.46 3.50 -7.05
CA GLU A 290 19.47 4.96 -6.87
C GLU A 290 18.05 5.54 -6.78
N ILE A 291 17.11 5.06 -7.61
CA ILE A 291 15.70 5.51 -7.58
C ILE A 291 15.02 5.09 -6.26
N VAL A 292 15.25 3.85 -5.81
CA VAL A 292 14.75 3.37 -4.51
C VAL A 292 15.40 4.13 -3.35
N SER A 293 16.68 4.51 -3.46
CA SER A 293 17.34 5.34 -2.44
C SER A 293 16.79 6.77 -2.38
N PHE A 294 16.48 7.39 -3.53
CA PHE A 294 15.97 8.76 -3.59
C PHE A 294 14.59 8.91 -2.93
N LEU A 295 13.73 7.91 -3.08
CA LEU A 295 12.43 7.85 -2.38
C LEU A 295 12.55 7.57 -0.87
N LYS A 296 13.67 6.99 -0.41
CA LYS A 296 13.95 6.73 1.01
C LYS A 296 14.57 7.94 1.75
N THR A 297 15.11 8.93 1.03
CA THR A 297 15.91 10.02 1.64
C THR A 297 15.18 11.33 1.90
N SER A 298 13.87 11.46 1.69
CA SER A 298 13.13 12.67 2.12
C SER A 298 12.76 12.56 3.60
N PRO A 299 13.40 13.31 4.52
CA PRO A 299 12.96 13.35 5.91
C PRO A 299 11.68 14.19 5.97
N LEU A 300 10.61 13.62 6.51
CA LEU A 300 9.56 14.40 7.14
C LEU A 300 10.17 15.05 8.39
N THR A 301 10.69 16.27 8.25
CA THR A 301 10.90 17.15 9.40
C THR A 301 9.82 18.22 9.40
N SER A 302 9.14 18.25 10.55
CA SER A 302 8.27 19.29 11.10
C SER A 302 8.45 20.71 10.59
#